data_AF-A0A0Q9ACQ5-F1
#
_entry.id   AF-A0A0Q9ACQ5-F1
#
_cell.length_a   1.000
_cell.length_b   1.000
_cell.length_c   1.000
_cell.angle_alpha   90.00
_cell.angle_beta   90.00
_cell.angle_gamma   90.00
#
_symmetry.space_group_name_H-M   'P 1'
#
loop_
_entity.id
_entity.type
_entity.pdbx_description
1 polymer ?
#
loop_
_entity_poly.entity_id
_entity_poly.type
_entity_poly.pdbx_seq_one_letter_code
_entity_poly.pdbx_strand_id
1 'polypeptide(L)'
;MRTVFNTLFILINAVIVAFFSLFWVGSYERKIELYTLLPYSFIFRFLGVSAIGFIGIIILLILNFFLDKLFSKDIKISVFKKLGFKSLIITTLIAFLGTVLFFCV
;
A
#
# COMPACT_ATOMS: atom_id res chain seq x y z
N MET A 1 10.56 7.16 19.58
CA MET A 1 10.14 8.04 18.47
C MET A 1 10.08 7.32 17.12
N ARG A 2 11.11 6.59 16.68
CA ARG A 2 11.17 5.95 15.35
C ARG A 2 10.03 4.96 15.06
N THR A 3 9.64 4.15 16.05
CA THR A 3 8.51 3.22 15.93
C THR A 3 7.18 3.94 15.72
N VAL A 4 6.98 5.09 16.39
CA VAL A 4 5.76 5.89 16.27
C VAL A 4 5.66 6.49 14.87
N PHE A 5 6.76 7.06 14.37
CA PHE A 5 6.83 7.60 13.01
C PHE A 5 6.54 6.51 11.95
N ASN A 6 7.18 5.34 12.09
CA ASN A 6 6.96 4.22 11.17
C ASN A 6 5.52 3.71 11.19
N THR A 7 4.92 3.55 12.38
CA THR A 7 3.52 3.14 12.50
C THR A 7 2.57 4.17 11.89
N LEU A 8 2.80 5.46 12.13
CA LEU A 8 1.96 6.54 11.61
C LEU A 8 2.08 6.64 10.08
N PHE A 9 3.27 6.46 9.52
CA PHE A 9 3.46 6.40 8.07
C PHE A 9 2.77 5.18 7.44
N ILE A 10 2.88 4.00 8.06
CA ILE A 10 2.17 2.79 7.60
C ILE A 10 0.66 3.04 7.61
N LEU A 11 0.14 3.70 8.65
CA LEU A 11 -1.28 4.05 8.75
C LEU A 11 -1.71 5.00 7.63
N ILE A 12 -0.94 6.06 7.35
CA ILE A 12 -1.23 6.98 6.25
C ILE A 12 -1.23 6.25 4.91
N ASN A 13 -0.21 5.42 4.66
CA ASN A 13 -0.14 4.63 3.43
C ASN A 13 -1.34 3.68 3.30
N ALA A 14 -1.72 3.02 4.41
CA ALA A 14 -2.90 2.16 4.47
C ALA A 14 -4.19 2.92 4.15
N VAL A 15 -4.38 4.14 4.68
CA VAL A 15 -5.55 4.98 4.39
C VAL A 15 -5.58 5.40 2.93
N ILE A 16 -4.44 5.79 2.35
CA ILE A 16 -4.33 6.14 0.92
C ILE A 16 -4.71 4.93 0.07
N VAL A 17 -4.13 3.76 0.35
CA VAL A 17 -4.40 2.51 -0.36
C VAL A 17 -5.87 2.12 -0.22
N ALA A 18 -6.45 2.23 0.97
CA ALA A 18 -7.87 2.00 1.20
C ALA A 18 -8.75 2.95 0.38
N PHE A 19 -8.44 4.26 0.39
CA PHE A 19 -9.16 5.25 -0.39
C PHE A 19 -9.12 4.93 -1.89
N PHE A 20 -7.94 4.68 -2.46
CA PHE A 20 -7.82 4.33 -3.88
C PHE A 20 -8.43 2.96 -4.21
N SER A 21 -8.41 2.02 -3.28
CA SER A 21 -9.06 0.72 -3.46
C SER A 21 -10.58 0.81 -3.50
N LEU A 22 -11.18 1.79 -2.83
CA LEU A 22 -12.63 1.99 -2.84
C LEU A 22 -13.03 2.96 -3.96
N PHE A 23 -12.30 4.05 -4.14
CA PHE A 23 -12.72 5.20 -4.95
C PHE A 23 -11.88 5.46 -6.20
N TRP A 24 -11.06 4.49 -6.67
CA TRP A 24 -10.13 4.63 -7.80
C TRP A 24 -10.61 5.60 -8.89
N VAL A 25 -9.79 6.61 -9.19
CA VAL A 25 -10.01 7.69 -10.17
C VAL A 25 -10.71 7.17 -11.43
N GLY A 26 -11.97 7.57 -11.61
CA GLY A 26 -12.69 7.49 -12.89
C GLY A 26 -13.99 6.69 -12.84
N SER A 27 -15.09 7.43 -12.60
CA SER A 27 -16.47 7.26 -13.09
C SER A 27 -17.19 5.93 -12.85
N TYR A 28 -18.43 6.05 -12.39
CA TYR A 28 -19.48 5.01 -12.42
C TYR A 28 -19.54 4.27 -13.77
N GLU A 29 -19.17 4.93 -14.87
CA GLU A 29 -19.14 4.37 -16.23
C GLU A 29 -18.06 3.29 -16.40
N ARG A 30 -16.87 3.46 -15.80
CA ARG A 30 -15.86 2.38 -15.78
C ARG A 30 -16.31 1.21 -14.94
N LYS A 31 -17.04 1.44 -13.83
CA LYS A 31 -17.57 0.34 -13.01
C LYS A 31 -18.48 -0.58 -13.85
N ILE A 32 -19.30 -0.02 -14.72
CA ILE A 32 -20.20 -0.76 -15.63
C ILE A 32 -19.41 -1.53 -16.70
N GLU A 33 -18.36 -0.95 -17.29
CA GLU A 33 -17.44 -1.67 -18.19
C GLU A 33 -16.60 -2.76 -17.48
N LEU A 34 -16.24 -2.55 -16.21
CA LEU A 34 -15.46 -3.52 -15.43
C LEU A 34 -16.28 -4.77 -15.06
N TYR A 35 -17.61 -4.68 -15.00
CA TYR A 35 -18.50 -5.81 -14.71
C TYR A 35 -18.60 -6.81 -15.88
N THR A 36 -18.41 -6.38 -17.12
CA THR A 36 -18.42 -7.29 -18.29
C THR A 36 -17.12 -8.09 -18.43
N LEU A 37 -16.04 -7.67 -17.73
CA LEU A 37 -14.71 -8.31 -17.73
C LEU A 37 -14.22 -8.67 -16.31
N LEU A 38 -15.18 -9.00 -15.42
CA LEU A 38 -15.04 -9.23 -13.97
C LEU A 38 -13.68 -9.74 -13.44
N PRO A 39 -13.09 -10.84 -13.96
CA PRO A 39 -11.83 -11.34 -13.42
C PRO A 39 -10.62 -10.47 -13.81
N TYR A 40 -10.57 -9.98 -15.04
CA TYR A 40 -9.46 -9.12 -15.49
C TYR A 40 -9.50 -7.76 -14.79
N SER A 41 -10.71 -7.21 -14.65
CA SER A 41 -10.93 -5.92 -14.02
C SER A 41 -10.57 -5.92 -12.52
N PHE A 42 -10.84 -7.03 -11.82
CA PHE A 42 -10.39 -7.24 -10.45
C PHE A 42 -8.87 -7.25 -10.33
N ILE A 43 -8.20 -8.04 -11.18
CA ILE A 43 -6.72 -8.18 -11.15
C ILE A 43 -6.05 -6.83 -11.44
N PHE A 44 -6.46 -6.12 -12.49
CA PHE A 44 -5.88 -4.82 -12.82
C PHE A 44 -6.02 -3.82 -11.69
N ARG A 45 -7.17 -3.82 -11.01
CA ARG A 45 -7.44 -2.91 -9.90
C ARG A 45 -6.61 -3.26 -8.67
N PHE A 46 -6.59 -4.54 -8.30
CA PHE A 46 -5.75 -5.01 -7.20
C PHE A 46 -4.27 -4.70 -7.44
N LEU A 47 -3.77 -4.93 -8.65
CA LEU A 47 -2.38 -4.61 -9.02
C LEU A 47 -2.11 -3.09 -8.99
N GLY A 48 -3.03 -2.28 -9.51
CA GLY A 48 -2.90 -0.82 -9.47
C GLY A 48 -2.85 -0.26 -8.05
N VAL A 49 -3.76 -0.71 -7.19
CA VAL A 49 -3.83 -0.31 -5.77
C VAL A 49 -2.59 -0.80 -5.02
N SER A 50 -2.18 -2.04 -5.27
CA SER A 50 -0.97 -2.60 -4.68
C SER A 50 0.27 -1.81 -5.10
N ALA A 51 0.36 -1.36 -6.35
CA ALA A 51 1.47 -0.54 -6.83
C ALA A 51 1.58 0.80 -6.08
N ILE A 52 0.45 1.49 -5.84
CA ILE A 52 0.41 2.71 -5.00
C ILE A 52 0.94 2.40 -3.61
N GLY A 53 0.46 1.32 -3.01
CA GLY A 53 0.90 0.88 -1.69
C GLY A 53 2.39 0.54 -1.62
N PHE A 54 2.92 -0.12 -2.66
CA PHE A 54 4.35 -0.43 -2.78
C PHE A 54 5.22 0.81 -2.88
N ILE A 55 4.78 1.84 -3.62
CA ILE A 55 5.49 3.13 -3.67
C ILE A 55 5.61 3.72 -2.26
N GLY A 56 4.54 3.68 -1.47
CA GLY A 56 4.58 4.12 -0.08
C GLY A 56 5.56 3.31 0.79
N ILE A 57 5.61 1.99 0.62
CA ILE A 57 6.58 1.12 1.34
C ILE A 57 8.02 1.47 0.95
N ILE A 58 8.29 1.70 -0.34
CA ILE A 58 9.62 2.08 -0.83
C ILE A 58 10.05 3.41 -0.20
N ILE A 59 9.16 4.41 -0.18
CA ILE A 59 9.42 5.70 0.47
C ILE A 59 9.72 5.51 1.96
N LEU A 60 8.94 4.69 2.66
CA LEU A 60 9.17 4.39 4.09
C LEU A 60 10.56 3.76 4.33
N LEU A 61 10.97 2.82 3.48
CA LEU A 61 12.28 2.18 3.58
C LEU A 61 13.41 3.16 3.27
N ILE A 62 13.25 4.02 2.25
CA ILE A 62 14.24 5.05 1.91
C ILE A 62 14.39 6.05 3.07
N LEU A 63 13.28 6.53 3.64
CA LEU A 63 13.32 7.43 4.79
C LEU A 63 14.01 6.78 6.00
N ASN A 64 13.71 5.51 6.28
CA ASN A 64 14.41 4.79 7.35
C ASN A 64 15.89 4.62 7.03
N PHE A 65 16.28 4.40 5.77
CA PHE A 65 17.68 4.28 5.35
C PHE A 65 18.44 5.59 5.60
N PHE A 66 17.87 6.72 5.20
CA PHE A 66 18.48 8.03 5.47
C PHE A 66 18.58 8.32 6.97
N LEU A 67 17.52 8.04 7.74
CA LEU A 67 17.54 8.22 9.18
C LEU A 67 18.59 7.31 9.85
N ASP A 68 18.75 6.06 9.41
CA ASP A 68 19.80 5.20 9.95
C ASP A 68 21.16 5.78 9.60
N LYS A 69 21.42 6.12 8.33
CA LYS A 69 22.68 6.71 7.91
C LYS A 69 23.04 8.01 8.64
N LEU A 70 22.04 8.80 9.06
CA LEU A 70 22.22 10.08 9.74
C LEU A 70 22.45 9.93 11.26
N PHE A 71 21.78 8.97 11.91
CA PHE A 71 21.84 8.76 13.37
C PHE A 71 22.71 7.58 13.82
N SER A 72 23.01 6.63 12.95
CA SER A 72 23.70 5.38 13.26
C SER A 72 24.63 5.00 12.10
N LYS A 73 25.94 4.97 12.33
CA LYS A 73 26.91 4.57 11.29
C LYS A 73 26.64 3.17 10.72
N ASP A 74 25.99 2.30 11.49
CA ASP A 74 25.69 0.92 11.11
C ASP A 74 24.23 0.72 10.71
N ILE A 75 24.03 0.21 9.51
CA ILE A 75 22.69 -0.11 8.96
C ILE A 75 22.27 -1.49 9.45
N LYS A 76 21.25 -1.54 10.32
CA LYS A 76 20.67 -2.81 10.80
C LYS A 76 19.67 -3.39 9.79
N ILE A 77 20.18 -4.14 8.81
CA ILE A 77 19.39 -4.77 7.72
C ILE A 77 18.21 -5.62 8.25
N SER A 78 18.33 -6.24 9.42
CA SER A 78 17.26 -7.03 10.04
C SER A 78 16.01 -6.21 10.35
N VAL A 79 16.17 -4.94 10.73
CA VAL A 79 15.05 -4.03 11.02
C VAL A 79 14.35 -3.61 9.72
N PHE A 80 15.11 -3.35 8.65
CA PHE A 80 14.56 -3.04 7.32
C PHE A 80 13.72 -4.19 6.77
N LYS A 81 14.23 -5.42 6.84
CA LYS A 81 13.49 -6.62 6.39
C LYS A 81 12.18 -6.78 7.14
N LYS A 82 12.22 -6.67 8.47
CA LYS A 82 11.02 -6.81 9.33
C LYS A 82 9.99 -5.70 9.05
N LEU A 83 10.45 -4.46 8.87
CA LEU A 83 9.58 -3.32 8.57
C LEU A 83 8.95 -3.44 7.19
N GLY A 84 9.75 -3.76 6.17
CA GLY A 84 9.27 -3.97 4.80
C GLY A 84 8.24 -5.08 4.72
N PHE A 85 8.52 -6.24 5.33
CA PHE A 85 7.61 -7.38 5.33
C PHE A 85 6.28 -7.07 6.05
N LYS A 86 6.34 -6.42 7.23
CA LYS A 86 5.14 -6.02 7.96
C LYS A 86 4.28 -5.04 7.15
N SER A 87 4.91 -4.05 6.53
CA SER A 87 4.21 -3.05 5.72
C SER A 87 3.61 -3.66 4.46
N LEU A 88 4.29 -4.62 3.86
CA LEU A 88 3.83 -5.35 2.67
C LEU A 88 2.56 -6.15 2.99
N ILE A 89 2.56 -6.95 4.06
CA ILE A 89 1.38 -7.73 4.46
C ILE A 89 0.16 -6.83 4.65
N ILE A 90 0.31 -5.75 5.42
CA ILE A 90 -0.80 -4.83 5.72
C ILE A 90 -1.33 -4.20 4.43
N THR A 91 -0.43 -3.71 3.59
CA THR A 91 -0.77 -3.01 2.35
C THR A 91 -1.46 -3.93 1.35
N THR A 92 -0.96 -5.15 1.16
CA THR A 92 -1.56 -6.14 0.28
C THR A 92 -2.94 -6.57 0.77
N LEU A 93 -3.11 -6.76 2.08
CA LEU A 93 -4.38 -7.16 2.67
C LEU A 93 -5.45 -6.06 2.53
N ILE A 94 -5.08 -4.80 2.73
CA ILE A 94 -5.98 -3.65 2.52
C ILE A 94 -6.34 -3.49 1.05
N ALA A 95 -5.35 -3.60 0.15
CA ALA A 95 -5.59 -3.54 -1.28
C ALA A 95 -6.55 -4.64 -1.75
N PHE A 96 -6.38 -5.86 -1.24
CA PHE A 96 -7.27 -6.98 -1.53
C PHE A 96 -8.69 -6.73 -1.00
N LEU A 97 -8.83 -6.43 0.29
CA LEU A 97 -10.14 -6.20 0.92
C LEU A 97 -10.89 -5.03 0.27
N GLY A 98 -10.21 -3.93 0.00
CA GLY A 98 -10.83 -2.77 -0.63
C GLY A 98 -11.23 -3.03 -2.09
N THR A 99 -10.44 -3.83 -2.82
CA THR A 99 -10.82 -4.28 -4.16
C THR A 99 -12.05 -5.19 -4.09
N VAL A 100 -12.09 -6.16 -3.16
CA VAL A 100 -13.27 -7.02 -2.95
C VAL A 100 -14.50 -6.19 -2.62
N LEU A 101 -14.40 -5.24 -1.68
CA LEU A 101 -15.51 -4.36 -1.30
C LEU A 101 -16.03 -3.55 -2.48
N PHE A 102 -15.17 -3.07 -3.36
CA PHE A 102 -15.62 -2.33 -4.55
C PHE A 102 -16.47 -3.16 -5.53
N PHE A 103 -16.22 -4.47 -5.63
CA PHE A 103 -17.00 -5.36 -6.49
C PHE A 103 -18.21 -5.98 -5.78
N CYS A 104 -18.19 -6.03 -4.43
CA CYS A 104 -19.33 -6.54 -3.65
C CYS A 104 -20.36 -5.46 -3.29
N VAL A 105 -19.97 -4.17 -3.29
CA VAL A 105 -20.84 -3.00 -3.07
C VAL A 105 -21.14 -2.34 -4.40
#